data_AF-A0A7V9IZW9-F1
#
_entry.id   AF-A0A7V9IZW9-F1
#
_cell.length_a   1.000
_cell.length_b   1.000
_cell.length_c   1.000
_cell.angle_alpha   90.00
_cell.angle_beta   90.00
_cell.angle_gamma   90.00
#
_symmetry.space_group_name_H-M   'P 1'
#
loop_
_entity.id
_entity.type
_entity.pdbx_description
1 polymer ?
#
loop_
_entity_poly.entity_id
_entity_poly.type
_entity_poly.pdbx_seq_one_letter_code
_entity_poly.pdbx_strand_id
1 'polypeptide(L)'
;MEDDRPFEDDNEPLDEEEREALEQDLVDVQVLREILGPKGLRGTVFYCPDCEEDHFLTWELLEGNLRELIDAGESPIHEPAFDPNPDEYVPWDYARGFLDGYESFEREELGEVTVRLVMELESRGLRAEQVAKVLSSVGLELPEADEPGGGPSLN
;
A
#
# COMPACT_ATOMS: atom_id res chain seq x y z
N MET A 1 -37.67 -8.52 21.57
CA MET A 1 -37.19 -7.14 21.34
C MET A 1 -36.39 -7.26 20.08
N GLU A 2 -37.03 -6.90 18.97
CA GLU A 2 -36.41 -6.89 17.64
C GLU A 2 -35.29 -5.84 17.66
N ASP A 3 -34.16 -6.22 17.08
CA ASP A 3 -32.95 -5.42 16.91
C ASP A 3 -33.26 -4.35 15.85
N ASP A 4 -33.88 -3.25 16.30
CA ASP A 4 -34.29 -2.08 15.50
C ASP A 4 -33.07 -1.17 15.27
N ARG A 5 -31.98 -1.74 14.75
CA ARG A 5 -30.86 -0.95 14.24
C ARG A 5 -31.29 -0.38 12.89
N PRO A 6 -31.26 0.95 12.69
CA PRO A 6 -31.58 1.52 11.39
C PRO A 6 -30.62 0.92 10.36
N PHE A 7 -31.16 0.51 9.22
CA PHE A 7 -30.36 0.21 8.04
C PHE A 7 -29.54 1.47 7.74
N GLU A 8 -28.22 1.41 7.90
CA GLU A 8 -27.33 2.43 7.37
C GLU A 8 -27.64 2.52 5.87
N ASP A 9 -28.01 3.71 5.41
CA ASP A 9 -28.32 3.94 4.01
C ASP A 9 -26.97 3.92 3.28
N ASP A 10 -26.71 2.89 2.48
CA ASP A 10 -25.50 2.74 1.66
C ASP A 10 -25.26 3.92 0.67
N ASN A 11 -26.13 4.95 0.70
CA ASN A 11 -26.03 6.19 -0.08
C ASN A 11 -25.63 7.42 0.77
N GLU A 12 -25.22 7.28 2.03
CA GLU A 12 -24.68 8.42 2.77
C GLU A 12 -23.33 8.84 2.15
N PRO A 13 -23.09 10.14 1.89
CA PRO A 13 -21.81 10.58 1.33
C PRO A 13 -20.66 10.21 2.26
N LEU A 14 -19.57 9.72 1.68
CA LEU A 14 -18.33 9.42 2.42
C LEU A 14 -17.96 10.58 3.34
N ASP A 15 -17.77 10.26 4.62
CA ASP A 15 -17.19 11.23 5.55
C ASP A 15 -15.69 11.41 5.30
N GLU A 16 -15.06 12.33 6.05
CA GLU A 16 -13.64 12.63 5.86
C GLU A 16 -12.74 11.46 6.27
N GLU A 17 -13.08 10.73 7.33
CA GLU A 17 -12.27 9.61 7.83
C GLU A 17 -12.35 8.43 6.86
N GLU A 18 -13.55 8.14 6.33
CA GLU A 18 -13.76 7.13 5.30
C GLU A 18 -13.02 7.48 4.02
N ARG A 19 -13.05 8.76 3.60
CA ARG A 19 -12.32 9.23 2.44
C ARG A 19 -10.81 9.06 2.62
N GLU A 20 -10.27 9.50 3.76
CA GLU A 20 -8.84 9.35 4.06
C GLU A 20 -8.41 7.88 4.06
N ALA A 21 -9.23 6.98 4.63
CA ALA A 21 -8.96 5.55 4.63
C ALA A 21 -8.94 4.95 3.21
N LEU A 22 -9.89 5.33 2.35
CA LEU A 22 -9.95 4.88 0.96
C LEU A 22 -8.78 5.43 0.13
N GLU A 23 -8.38 6.68 0.37
CA GLU A 23 -7.21 7.27 -0.26
C GLU A 23 -5.92 6.52 0.13
N GLN A 24 -5.81 6.11 1.40
CA GLN A 24 -4.70 5.27 1.85
C GLN A 24 -4.74 3.88 1.19
N ASP A 25 -5.90 3.21 1.15
CA ASP A 25 -6.05 1.93 0.44
C ASP A 25 -5.67 2.05 -1.04
N LEU A 26 -5.97 3.18 -1.69
CA LEU A 26 -5.60 3.45 -3.08
C LEU A 26 -4.07 3.55 -3.25
N VAL A 27 -3.37 4.16 -2.30
CA VAL A 27 -1.90 4.19 -2.29
C VAL A 27 -1.35 2.79 -2.08
N ASP A 28 -1.88 2.05 -1.11
CA ASP A 28 -1.45 0.69 -0.79
C ASP A 28 -1.57 -0.24 -2.00
N VAL A 29 -2.69 -0.18 -2.75
CA VAL A 29 -2.90 -0.98 -3.96
C VAL A 29 -1.86 -0.67 -5.04
N GLN A 30 -1.48 0.61 -5.20
CA GLN A 30 -0.45 1.00 -6.17
C GLN A 30 0.92 0.43 -5.78
N VAL A 31 1.30 0.53 -4.51
CA VAL A 31 2.58 -0.02 -4.02
C VAL A 31 2.57 -1.55 -4.12
N LEU A 32 1.48 -2.19 -3.71
CA LEU A 32 1.30 -3.65 -3.81
C LEU A 32 1.46 -4.14 -5.25
N ARG A 33 0.89 -3.44 -6.22
CA ARG A 33 1.07 -3.75 -7.64
C ARG A 33 2.53 -3.70 -8.06
N GLU A 34 3.27 -2.68 -7.62
CA GLU A 34 4.69 -2.51 -7.97
C GLU A 34 5.57 -3.61 -7.35
N ILE A 35 5.30 -4.01 -6.11
CA ILE A 35 6.16 -4.97 -5.39
C ILE A 35 5.74 -6.44 -5.60
N LEU A 36 4.45 -6.72 -5.77
CA LEU A 36 3.91 -8.08 -5.92
C LEU A 36 3.67 -8.46 -7.39
N GLY A 37 3.38 -7.50 -8.27
CA GLY A 37 3.20 -7.73 -9.70
C GLY A 37 4.37 -8.47 -10.35
N PRO A 38 5.64 -8.05 -10.14
CA PRO A 38 6.82 -8.75 -10.65
C PRO A 38 6.99 -10.18 -10.09
N LYS A 39 6.33 -10.52 -8.97
CA LYS A 39 6.34 -11.86 -8.37
C LYS A 39 5.26 -12.78 -8.96
N GLY A 40 4.45 -12.29 -9.89
CA GLY A 40 3.37 -13.03 -10.54
C GLY A 40 2.01 -12.91 -9.84
N LEU A 41 1.89 -12.08 -8.80
CA LEU A 41 0.60 -11.81 -8.15
C LEU A 41 -0.10 -10.66 -8.86
N ARG A 42 -1.24 -10.95 -9.47
CA ARG A 42 -2.02 -10.01 -10.29
C ARG A 42 -3.04 -9.21 -9.50
N GLY A 43 -3.35 -9.61 -8.28
CA GLY A 43 -4.46 -9.00 -7.55
C GLY A 43 -4.76 -9.63 -6.20
N THR A 44 -5.95 -9.29 -5.70
CA THR A 44 -6.51 -9.79 -4.45
C THR A 44 -7.80 -10.58 -4.67
N VAL A 45 -8.11 -11.47 -3.73
CA VAL A 45 -9.36 -12.24 -3.70
C VAL A 45 -10.16 -11.93 -2.43
N PHE A 46 -11.47 -11.77 -2.60
CA PHE A 46 -12.42 -11.55 -1.51
C PHE A 46 -13.58 -12.54 -1.63
N TYR A 47 -13.99 -13.17 -0.54
CA TYR A 47 -15.23 -13.95 -0.53
C TYR A 47 -16.42 -13.00 -0.36
N CYS A 48 -17.37 -13.05 -1.29
CA CYS A 48 -18.62 -12.28 -1.21
C CYS A 48 -19.74 -13.16 -0.64
N PRO A 49 -20.28 -12.87 0.57
CA PRO A 49 -21.36 -13.65 1.16
C PRO A 49 -22.66 -13.63 0.35
N ASP A 50 -22.94 -12.51 -0.34
CA ASP A 50 -24.16 -12.35 -1.13
C ASP A 50 -24.13 -13.13 -2.44
N CYS A 51 -22.95 -13.22 -3.06
CA CYS A 51 -22.74 -14.02 -4.27
C CYS A 51 -22.40 -15.49 -3.98
N GLU A 52 -22.02 -15.81 -2.73
CA GLU A 52 -21.49 -17.11 -2.30
C GLU A 52 -20.26 -17.59 -3.10
N GLU A 53 -19.47 -16.64 -3.61
CA GLU A 53 -18.33 -16.89 -4.52
C GLU A 53 -17.12 -15.99 -4.21
N ASP A 54 -15.95 -16.41 -4.67
CA ASP A 54 -14.71 -15.64 -4.58
C ASP A 54 -14.62 -14.60 -5.73
N HIS A 55 -14.44 -13.34 -5.36
CA HIS A 55 -14.23 -12.22 -6.26
C HIS A 55 -12.73 -11.94 -6.41
N PHE A 56 -12.21 -12.19 -7.61
CA PHE A 56 -10.83 -11.93 -7.97
C PHE A 56 -10.72 -10.55 -8.63
N LEU A 57 -10.06 -9.61 -7.95
CA LEU A 57 -9.83 -8.26 -8.44
C LEU A 57 -8.34 -8.11 -8.78
N THR A 58 -8.03 -7.74 -10.03
CA THR A 58 -6.65 -7.34 -10.36
C THR A 58 -6.31 -6.04 -9.62
N TRP A 59 -5.02 -5.76 -9.44
CA TRP A 59 -4.59 -4.50 -8.84
C TRP A 59 -5.17 -3.30 -9.58
N GLU A 60 -5.15 -3.32 -10.91
CA GLU A 60 -5.71 -2.24 -11.74
C GLU A 60 -7.22 -2.08 -11.58
N LEU A 61 -7.95 -3.20 -11.41
CA LEU A 61 -9.39 -3.16 -11.21
C LEU A 61 -9.72 -2.57 -9.83
N LEU A 62 -9.05 -3.06 -8.78
CA LEU A 62 -9.25 -2.53 -7.43
C LEU A 62 -8.87 -1.04 -7.34
N GLU A 63 -7.78 -0.64 -7.98
CA GLU A 63 -7.35 0.77 -8.08
C GLU A 63 -8.43 1.63 -8.77
N GLY A 64 -9.09 1.11 -9.81
CA GLY A 64 -10.22 1.75 -10.47
C GLY A 64 -11.43 1.89 -9.55
N ASN A 65 -11.81 0.80 -8.87
CA ASN A 65 -12.96 0.78 -7.95
C ASN A 65 -12.78 1.80 -6.82
N LEU A 66 -11.59 1.88 -6.23
CA LEU A 66 -11.29 2.82 -5.15
C LEU A 66 -11.41 4.28 -5.63
N ARG A 67 -10.90 4.58 -6.83
CA ARG A 67 -11.05 5.94 -7.40
C ARG A 67 -12.50 6.30 -7.64
N GLU A 68 -13.27 5.39 -8.25
CA GLU A 68 -14.69 5.65 -8.50
C GLU A 68 -15.48 5.80 -7.20
N LEU A 69 -15.18 4.99 -6.18
CA LEU A 69 -15.79 5.11 -4.87
C LEU A 69 -15.46 6.47 -4.21
N ILE A 70 -14.21 6.92 -4.26
CA ILE A 70 -13.77 8.22 -3.71
C ILE A 70 -14.45 9.39 -4.46
N ASP A 71 -14.56 9.31 -5.78
CA ASP A 71 -15.05 10.39 -6.64
C ASP A 71 -16.60 10.45 -6.68
N ALA A 72 -17.25 9.30 -6.81
CA ALA A 72 -18.69 9.18 -7.06
C ALA A 72 -19.49 8.68 -5.85
N GLY A 73 -18.83 8.16 -4.80
CA GLY A 73 -19.48 7.58 -3.63
C GLY A 73 -20.06 6.18 -3.86
N GLU A 74 -19.91 5.62 -5.06
CA GLU A 74 -20.44 4.31 -5.41
C GLU A 74 -19.34 3.44 -6.02
N SER A 75 -19.25 2.19 -5.55
CA SER A 75 -18.35 1.22 -6.16
C SER A 75 -18.99 0.67 -7.45
N PRO A 76 -18.31 0.75 -8.60
CA PRO A 76 -18.83 0.23 -9.85
C PRO A 76 -19.11 -1.29 -9.79
N ILE A 77 -20.25 -1.68 -10.36
CA ILE A 77 -20.56 -3.10 -10.60
C ILE A 77 -19.66 -3.57 -11.75
N HIS A 78 -18.72 -4.45 -11.42
CA HIS A 78 -17.86 -5.09 -12.40
C HIS A 78 -18.22 -6.55 -12.60
N GLU A 79 -18.10 -7.01 -13.85
CA GLU A 79 -18.18 -8.43 -14.15
C GLU A 79 -16.97 -9.16 -13.54
N PRO A 80 -17.17 -10.35 -12.94
CA PRO A 80 -16.07 -11.16 -12.43
C PRO A 80 -15.01 -11.45 -13.50
N ALA A 81 -13.75 -11.61 -13.07
CA ALA A 81 -12.71 -12.10 -13.95
C ALA A 81 -13.14 -13.45 -14.58
N PHE A 82 -12.99 -13.59 -15.90
CA PHE A 82 -13.29 -14.86 -16.57
C PHE A 82 -12.16 -15.86 -16.35
N ASP A 83 -12.47 -16.98 -15.68
CA ASP A 83 -11.54 -18.09 -15.40
C ASP A 83 -10.22 -17.62 -14.73
N PRO A 84 -10.28 -16.95 -13.56
CA PRO A 84 -9.09 -16.47 -12.89
C PRO A 84 -8.27 -17.64 -12.37
N ASN A 85 -6.96 -17.61 -12.58
CA ASN A 85 -6.05 -18.54 -11.93
C ASN A 85 -5.88 -18.16 -10.45
N PRO A 86 -6.37 -18.96 -9.47
CA PRO A 86 -6.36 -18.58 -8.06
C PRO A 86 -4.96 -18.40 -7.48
N ASP A 87 -3.94 -19.07 -8.05
CA ASP A 87 -2.54 -18.96 -7.60
C ASP A 87 -1.92 -17.58 -7.90
N GLU A 88 -2.59 -16.75 -8.70
CA GLU A 88 -2.14 -15.40 -9.07
C GLU A 88 -2.78 -14.31 -8.18
N TYR A 89 -3.55 -14.70 -7.16
CA TYR A 89 -4.23 -13.77 -6.26
C TYR A 89 -4.00 -14.17 -4.80
N VAL A 90 -4.03 -13.17 -3.93
CA VAL A 90 -3.86 -13.36 -2.47
C VAL A 90 -5.00 -12.68 -1.72
N PRO A 91 -5.37 -13.14 -0.52
CA PRO A 91 -6.33 -12.40 0.31
C PRO A 91 -5.82 -10.99 0.63
N TRP A 92 -6.73 -10.02 0.73
CA TRP A 92 -6.37 -8.64 1.04
C TRP A 92 -5.57 -8.49 2.34
N ASP A 93 -5.96 -9.24 3.38
CA ASP A 93 -5.23 -9.22 4.66
C ASP A 93 -3.79 -9.74 4.52
N TYR A 94 -3.55 -10.69 3.62
CA TYR A 94 -2.19 -11.11 3.31
C TYR A 94 -1.42 -9.97 2.61
N ALA A 95 -2.03 -9.32 1.62
CA ALA A 95 -1.41 -8.23 0.89
C ALA A 95 -1.03 -7.08 1.84
N ARG A 96 -1.94 -6.64 2.72
CA ARG A 96 -1.65 -5.61 3.73
C ARG A 96 -0.55 -6.02 4.70
N GLY A 97 -0.57 -7.27 5.19
CA GLY A 97 0.49 -7.77 6.07
C GLY A 97 1.85 -7.85 5.37
N PHE A 98 1.88 -8.15 4.06
CA PHE A 98 3.10 -8.08 3.26
C PHE A 98 3.59 -6.64 3.13
N LEU A 99 2.69 -5.69 2.86
CA LEU A 99 3.02 -4.27 2.70
C LEU A 99 3.61 -3.70 4.00
N ASP A 100 2.97 -3.94 5.14
CA ASP A 100 3.49 -3.54 6.46
C ASP A 100 4.92 -4.05 6.69
N GLY A 101 5.14 -5.36 6.45
CA GLY A 101 6.48 -5.94 6.57
C GLY A 101 7.48 -5.38 5.56
N TYR A 102 7.06 -5.08 4.34
CA TYR A 102 7.89 -4.47 3.31
C TYR A 102 8.31 -3.05 3.71
N GLU A 103 7.37 -2.22 4.18
CA GLU A 103 7.65 -0.86 4.62
C GLU A 103 8.53 -0.81 5.87
N SER A 104 8.32 -1.72 6.83
CA SER A 104 9.23 -1.89 7.98
C SER A 104 10.64 -2.26 7.53
N PHE A 105 10.78 -3.22 6.60
CA PHE A 105 12.08 -3.61 6.07
C PHE A 105 12.79 -2.48 5.31
N GLU A 106 12.08 -1.77 4.43
CA GLU A 106 12.61 -0.63 3.68
C GLU A 106 13.10 0.49 4.61
N ARG A 107 12.33 0.79 5.66
CA ARG A 107 12.67 1.86 6.62
C ARG A 107 13.82 1.49 7.54
N GLU A 108 13.78 0.30 8.15
CA GLU A 108 14.73 -0.08 9.20
C GLU A 108 16.01 -0.66 8.59
N GLU A 109 15.91 -1.74 7.81
CA GLU A 109 17.06 -2.51 7.35
C GLU A 109 17.75 -1.85 6.14
N LEU A 110 16.98 -1.42 5.13
CA LEU A 110 17.57 -0.77 3.96
C LEU A 110 18.11 0.62 4.32
N GLY A 111 17.45 1.34 5.24
CA GLY A 111 17.94 2.59 5.81
C GLY A 111 19.31 2.43 6.47
N GLU A 112 19.47 1.46 7.38
CA GLU A 112 20.74 1.17 8.04
C GLU A 112 21.86 0.81 7.06
N VAL A 113 21.56 -0.04 6.07
CA VAL A 113 22.52 -0.43 5.03
C VAL A 113 22.94 0.79 4.21
N THR A 114 22.00 1.67 3.87
CA THR A 114 22.24 2.87 3.09
C THR A 114 23.12 3.86 3.86
N VAL A 115 22.87 4.08 5.15
CA VAL A 115 23.73 4.90 6.03
C VAL A 115 25.16 4.37 6.06
N ARG A 116 25.32 3.05 6.23
CA ARG A 116 26.65 2.42 6.24
C ARG A 116 27.37 2.56 4.90
N LEU A 117 26.64 2.44 3.79
CA LEU A 117 27.18 2.62 2.45
C LEU A 117 27.64 4.08 2.22
N VAL A 118 26.84 5.06 2.64
CA VAL A 118 27.22 6.49 2.60
C VAL A 118 28.53 6.71 3.35
N MET A 119 28.63 6.27 4.60
CA MET A 119 29.83 6.42 5.42
C MET A 119 31.07 5.78 4.76
N GLU A 120 30.93 4.59 4.19
CA GLU A 120 32.01 3.91 3.48
C GLU A 120 32.47 4.68 2.23
N LEU A 121 31.52 5.18 1.42
CA LEU A 121 31.83 5.96 0.22
C LEU A 121 32.52 7.29 0.56
N GLU A 122 32.05 7.99 1.59
CA GLU A 122 32.67 9.22 2.08
C GLU A 122 34.08 8.98 2.64
N SER A 123 34.29 7.87 3.37
CA SER A 123 35.61 7.50 3.88
C SER A 123 36.64 7.27 2.76
N ARG A 124 36.18 6.88 1.56
CA ARG A 124 36.98 6.73 0.35
C ARG A 124 37.20 8.04 -0.40
N GLY A 125 36.70 9.16 0.14
CA GLY A 125 36.91 10.51 -0.38
C GLY A 125 35.88 10.98 -1.39
N LEU A 126 34.73 10.29 -1.53
CA LEU A 126 33.63 10.79 -2.35
C LEU A 126 32.96 11.98 -1.65
N ARG A 127 32.61 13.00 -2.44
CA ARG A 127 31.79 14.14 -1.96
C ARG A 127 30.31 13.77 -1.96
N ALA A 128 29.51 14.44 -1.14
CA ALA A 128 28.07 14.19 -1.01
C ALA A 128 27.32 14.13 -2.36
N GLU A 129 27.59 15.04 -3.30
CA GLU A 129 27.00 15.02 -4.64
C GLU A 129 27.32 13.73 -5.43
N GLN A 130 28.51 13.18 -5.23
CA GLN A 130 28.95 11.95 -5.88
C GLN A 130 28.32 10.73 -5.22
N VAL A 131 28.18 10.74 -3.88
CA VAL A 131 27.49 9.69 -3.13
C VAL A 131 26.02 9.62 -3.54
N ALA A 132 25.31 10.75 -3.57
CA ALA A 132 23.93 10.83 -4.01
C ALA A 132 23.73 10.20 -5.40
N LYS A 133 24.61 10.54 -6.35
CA LYS A 133 24.58 9.97 -7.70
C LYS A 133 24.79 8.45 -7.71
N VAL A 134 25.65 7.91 -6.85
CA VAL A 134 25.88 6.46 -6.73
C VAL A 134 24.64 5.78 -6.17
N LEU A 135 24.06 6.30 -5.09
CA LEU A 135 22.84 5.76 -4.48
C LEU A 135 21.68 5.73 -5.48
N SER A 136 21.39 6.84 -6.15
CA SER A 136 20.31 6.89 -7.14
C SER A 136 20.52 5.93 -8.31
N SER A 137 21.78 5.62 -8.67
CA SER A 137 22.07 4.65 -9.74
C SER A 137 21.68 3.22 -9.40
N VAL A 138 21.49 2.90 -8.11
CA VAL A 138 21.06 1.59 -7.61
C VAL A 138 19.67 1.66 -6.95
N GLY A 139 18.94 2.76 -7.12
CA GLY A 139 17.59 2.94 -6.57
C GLY A 139 17.55 3.23 -5.06
N LEU A 140 18.65 3.69 -4.48
CA LEU A 140 18.70 4.12 -3.09
C LEU A 140 18.61 5.65 -2.99
N GLU A 141 17.96 6.14 -1.94
CA GLU A 141 17.93 7.56 -1.61
C GLU A 141 18.91 7.88 -0.48
N LEU A 142 19.26 9.17 -0.31
CA LEU A 142 20.05 9.57 0.84
C LEU A 142 19.18 9.41 2.10
N PRO A 143 19.73 8.83 3.19
CA PRO A 143 18.98 8.75 4.43
C PRO A 143 18.65 10.17 4.91
N GLU A 144 17.42 10.37 5.35
CA GLU A 144 17.04 11.62 6.00
C GLU A 144 17.96 11.85 7.20
N ALA A 145 18.43 13.08 7.38
CA ALA A 145 19.15 13.41 8.59
C ALA A 145 18.14 13.30 9.74
N ASP A 146 18.33 12.35 10.66
CA ASP A 146 17.55 12.27 11.90
C ASP A 146 17.41 13.70 12.47
N GLU A 147 16.19 14.24 12.46
CA GLU A 147 15.92 15.42 13.28
C GLU A 147 16.21 15.01 14.73
N PRO A 148 17.03 15.76 15.48
CA PRO A 148 17.40 15.35 16.83
C PRO A 148 16.17 15.36 17.73
N GLY A 149 15.56 14.18 17.90
CA GLY A 149 14.68 13.80 19.00
C GLY A 149 13.52 14.73 19.29
N GLY A 150 12.39 14.53 18.60
CA GLY A 150 11.06 14.85 19.14
C GLY A 150 10.73 13.94 20.33
N GLY A 151 11.43 14.11 21.46
CA GLY A 151 11.04 13.48 22.71
C GLY A 151 9.67 14.01 23.16
N PRO A 152 8.85 13.21 23.86
CA PRO A 152 7.55 13.67 24.31
C PRO A 152 7.72 14.86 25.26
N SER A 153 7.12 15.99 24.90
CA SER A 153 6.88 17.08 25.84
C SER A 153 5.98 16.55 26.95
N LEU A 154 6.58 16.23 28.09
CA LEU A 154 5.86 16.02 29.34
C LEU A 154 5.28 17.37 29.77
N ASN A 155 3.98 17.55 29.55
CA ASN A 155 3.15 18.49 30.31
C ASN A 155 2.39 17.72 31.39
#